data_AF-A0A7C2VSH9-F1
#
_entry.id   AF-A0A7C2VSH9-F1
#
_cell.length_a   1.000
_cell.length_b   1.000
_cell.length_c   1.000
_cell.angle_alpha   90.00
_cell.angle_beta   90.00
_cell.angle_gamma   90.00
#
_symmetry.space_group_name_H-M   'P 1'
#
loop_
_entity.id
_entity.type
_entity.pdbx_description
1 polymer ?
#
loop_
_entity_poly.entity_id
_entity_poly.type
_entity_poly.pdbx_seq_one_letter_code
_entity_poly.pdbx_strand_id
1 'polypeptide(L)'
;MSTKNVLSELQIPLERDLFLRTLIRELAGTLEDVVGFDDAAGYISLVGQNIGEWLNKLYTRELAVDALSATQVINVLLDLKSRIQGDFFVIEQDENKVVLGNTTCPFTDKVVGRPSICMVTSNVFGVIIAENLGYAKVVLQE
;
A
#
# COMPACT_ATOMS: atom_id res chain seq x y z
N MET A 1 -27.46 21.58 30.09
CA MET A 1 -27.13 20.37 29.31
C MET A 1 -25.69 20.01 29.67
N SER A 2 -25.39 18.77 30.06
CA SER A 2 -24.01 18.37 30.41
C SER A 2 -23.12 18.43 29.17
N THR A 3 -21.88 18.91 29.29
CA THR A 3 -20.90 18.93 28.19
C THR A 3 -20.76 17.57 27.51
N LYS A 4 -20.95 16.49 28.27
CA LYS A 4 -20.94 15.11 27.77
C LYS A 4 -22.03 14.84 26.72
N ASN A 5 -23.22 15.45 26.87
CA ASN A 5 -24.32 15.32 25.90
C ASN A 5 -24.06 16.14 24.63
N VAL A 6 -23.42 17.31 24.75
CA VAL A 6 -23.05 18.15 23.60
C VAL A 6 -21.98 17.47 22.74
N LEU A 7 -21.02 16.79 23.37
CA LEU A 7 -19.94 16.10 22.65
C LEU A 7 -20.43 14.91 21.81
N SER A 8 -21.40 14.12 22.31
CA SER A 8 -21.95 12.96 21.59
C SER A 8 -22.81 13.32 20.38
N GLU A 9 -23.28 14.57 20.30
CA GLU A 9 -24.11 15.06 19.20
C GLU A 9 -23.26 15.66 18.06
N LEU A 10 -21.95 15.88 18.29
CA LEU A 10 -21.05 16.38 17.27
C LEU A 10 -20.87 15.34 16.16
N GLN A 11 -21.16 15.77 14.93
CA GLN A 11 -20.94 14.97 13.72
C GLN A 11 -19.46 15.03 13.31
N ILE A 12 -18.60 14.44 14.14
CA ILE A 12 -17.17 14.32 13.84
C ILE A 12 -16.98 13.01 13.07
N PRO A 13 -16.47 13.04 11.82
CA PRO A 13 -16.27 11.83 11.01
C PRO A 13 -15.05 11.01 11.48
N LEU A 14 -14.71 11.07 12.76
CA LEU A 14 -13.55 10.39 13.32
C LEU A 14 -13.86 8.91 13.52
N GLU A 15 -13.19 8.09 12.73
CA GLU A 15 -13.14 6.65 12.93
C GLU A 15 -11.70 6.15 12.79
N ARG A 16 -11.47 4.90 13.18
CA ARG A 16 -10.13 4.31 13.33
C ARG A 16 -9.32 4.29 12.04
N ASP A 17 -9.91 3.91 10.91
CA ASP A 17 -9.23 3.85 9.62
C ASP A 17 -8.84 5.25 9.13
N LEU A 18 -9.76 6.21 9.13
CA LEU A 18 -9.49 7.61 8.82
C LEU A 18 -8.40 8.17 9.72
N PHE A 19 -8.45 7.88 11.03
CA PHE A 19 -7.44 8.31 11.98
C PHE A 19 -6.06 7.74 11.64
N LEU A 20 -5.97 6.43 11.38
CA LEU A 20 -4.70 5.77 11.04
C LEU A 20 -4.13 6.22 9.69
N ARG A 21 -4.97 6.34 8.66
CA ARG A 21 -4.54 6.86 7.34
C ARG A 21 -4.06 8.31 7.46
N THR A 22 -4.73 9.13 8.28
CA THR A 22 -4.29 10.50 8.57
C THR A 22 -2.98 10.52 9.35
N LEU A 23 -2.83 9.68 10.37
CA LEU A 23 -1.60 9.56 11.16
C LEU A 23 -0.41 9.17 10.27
N ILE A 24 -0.56 8.16 9.41
CA ILE A 24 0.50 7.72 8.49
C ILE A 24 0.88 8.83 7.52
N ARG A 25 -0.11 9.56 7.00
CA ARG A 25 0.13 10.72 6.14
C ARG A 25 0.96 11.80 6.85
N GLU A 26 0.60 12.15 8.08
CA GLU A 26 1.34 13.17 8.85
C GLU A 26 2.75 12.69 9.21
N LEU A 27 2.94 11.41 9.53
CA LEU A 27 4.27 10.85 9.81
C LEU A 27 5.17 10.87 8.57
N ALA A 28 4.67 10.38 7.43
CA ALA A 28 5.41 10.39 6.17
C ALA A 28 5.72 11.83 5.73
N GLY A 29 4.74 12.72 5.87
CA GLY A 29 4.89 14.13 5.54
C GLY A 29 5.92 14.83 6.43
N THR A 30 5.85 14.64 7.74
CA THR A 30 6.82 15.22 8.69
C THR A 30 8.23 14.72 8.41
N LEU A 31 8.38 13.43 8.09
CA LEU A 31 9.68 12.88 7.71
C LEU A 31 10.22 13.56 6.45
N GLU A 32 9.42 13.61 5.38
CA GLU A 32 9.78 14.27 4.11
C GLU A 32 10.13 15.75 4.31
N ASP A 33 9.37 16.46 5.15
CA ASP A 33 9.59 17.89 5.44
C ASP A 33 10.90 18.13 6.23
N VAL A 34 11.39 17.13 6.99
CA VAL A 34 12.60 17.23 7.82
C VAL A 34 13.86 16.74 7.09
N VAL A 35 13.80 15.59 6.41
CA VAL A 35 14.98 14.97 5.77
C VAL A 35 15.01 15.15 4.25
N GLY A 36 13.96 15.68 3.65
CA GLY A 36 13.81 15.78 2.21
C GLY A 36 13.25 14.50 1.58
N PHE A 37 12.88 14.60 0.30
CA PHE A 37 12.20 13.52 -0.42
C PHE A 37 13.04 12.25 -0.57
N ASP A 38 14.31 12.36 -0.98
CA ASP A 38 15.13 11.18 -1.29
C ASP A 38 15.35 10.29 -0.06
N ASP A 39 15.70 10.90 1.08
CA ASP A 39 15.89 10.18 2.34
C ASP A 39 14.56 9.62 2.87
N ALA A 40 13.48 10.41 2.82
CA ALA A 40 12.16 9.93 3.22
C ALA A 40 11.68 8.76 2.36
N ALA A 41 11.91 8.80 1.05
CA ALA A 41 11.59 7.70 0.14
C ALA A 41 12.39 6.43 0.50
N GLY A 42 13.65 6.57 0.93
CA GLY A 42 14.45 5.45 1.46
C GLY A 42 13.81 4.81 2.70
N TYR A 43 13.41 5.62 3.69
CA TYR A 43 12.72 5.12 4.89
C TYR A 43 11.38 4.46 4.55
N ILE A 44 10.57 5.09 3.69
CA ILE A 44 9.29 4.54 3.27
C ILE A 44 9.48 3.24 2.46
N SER A 45 10.59 3.11 1.73
CA SER A 45 10.93 1.87 1.04
C SER A 45 11.20 0.72 2.01
N LEU A 46 11.90 0.98 3.13
CA LEU A 46 12.09 -0.01 4.18
C LEU A 46 10.76 -0.44 4.83
N VAL A 47 9.85 0.51 5.05
CA VAL A 47 8.49 0.21 5.54
C VAL A 47 7.76 -0.69 4.53
N GLY A 48 7.79 -0.33 3.25
CA GLY A 48 7.20 -1.12 2.16
C GLY A 48 7.81 -2.53 2.06
N GLN A 49 9.11 -2.67 2.26
CA GLN A 49 9.80 -3.95 2.26
C GLN A 49 9.29 -4.86 3.39
N ASN A 50 9.28 -4.37 4.63
CA ASN A 50 8.82 -5.13 5.78
C ASN A 50 7.36 -5.58 5.64
N ILE A 51 6.50 -4.70 5.12
CA ILE A 51 5.10 -5.03 4.82
C ILE A 51 5.03 -6.09 3.71
N GLY A 52 5.81 -5.94 2.64
CA GLY A 52 5.87 -6.88 1.52
C GLY A 52 6.29 -8.28 1.96
N GLU A 53 7.34 -8.39 2.77
CA GLU A 53 7.82 -9.66 3.31
C GLU A 53 6.78 -10.33 4.22
N TRP A 54 6.14 -9.54 5.08
CA TRP A 54 5.08 -10.03 5.97
C TRP A 54 3.89 -10.57 5.16
N LEU A 55 3.42 -9.83 4.17
CA LEU A 55 2.31 -10.24 3.32
C LEU A 55 2.67 -11.44 2.44
N ASN A 56 3.88 -11.47 1.87
CA ASN A 56 4.35 -12.62 1.10
C ASN A 56 4.30 -13.90 1.93
N LYS A 57 4.88 -13.87 3.14
CA LYS A 57 4.86 -15.01 4.08
C LYS A 57 3.45 -15.44 4.46
N LEU A 58 2.53 -14.48 4.61
CA LEU A 58 1.12 -14.78 4.89
C LEU A 58 0.50 -15.55 3.71
N TYR A 59 0.61 -15.02 2.48
CA TYR A 59 0.01 -15.66 1.31
C TYR A 59 0.62 -17.02 0.98
N THR A 60 1.94 -17.17 0.99
CA THR A 60 2.59 -18.45 0.70
C THR A 60 2.22 -19.53 1.72
N ARG A 61 2.16 -19.15 3.01
CA ARG A 61 1.70 -20.04 4.09
C ARG A 61 0.25 -20.48 3.90
N GLU A 62 -0.68 -19.54 3.72
CA GLU A 62 -2.11 -19.87 3.61
C GLU A 62 -2.42 -20.65 2.31
N LEU A 63 -1.62 -20.45 1.25
CA LEU A 63 -1.72 -21.23 0.01
C LEU A 63 -0.96 -22.56 0.06
N ALA A 64 -0.21 -22.82 1.13
CA ALA A 64 0.64 -24.00 1.31
C ALA A 64 1.61 -24.24 0.13
N VAL A 65 2.29 -23.17 -0.33
CA VAL A 65 3.30 -23.22 -1.38
C VAL A 65 4.60 -22.61 -0.91
N ASP A 66 5.73 -23.11 -1.41
CA ASP A 66 7.05 -22.53 -1.12
C ASP A 66 7.25 -21.18 -1.84
N ALA A 67 6.72 -21.06 -3.05
CA ALA A 67 6.72 -19.84 -3.84
C ALA A 67 5.47 -19.75 -4.73
N LEU A 68 5.03 -18.54 -5.03
CA LEU A 68 3.92 -18.22 -5.92
C LEU A 68 4.35 -18.33 -7.39
N SER A 69 3.55 -18.97 -8.23
CA SER A 69 3.66 -18.84 -9.69
C SER A 69 3.32 -17.43 -10.16
N ALA A 70 3.70 -17.06 -11.38
CA ALA A 70 3.39 -15.73 -11.95
C ALA A 70 1.88 -15.39 -11.90
N THR A 71 1.02 -16.36 -12.21
CA THR A 71 -0.44 -16.19 -12.12
C THR A 71 -0.90 -15.98 -10.68
N GLN A 72 -0.33 -16.73 -9.71
CA GLN A 72 -0.66 -16.55 -8.30
C GLN A 72 -0.18 -15.19 -7.78
N VAL A 73 1.00 -14.72 -8.19
CA VAL A 73 1.50 -13.39 -7.83
C VAL A 73 0.49 -12.33 -8.25
N ILE A 74 0.05 -12.30 -9.52
CA ILE A 74 -0.93 -11.31 -9.98
C ILE A 74 -2.22 -11.35 -9.14
N ASN A 75 -2.77 -12.55 -8.92
CA ASN A 75 -3.98 -12.71 -8.11
C ASN A 75 -3.80 -12.23 -6.66
N VAL A 76 -2.64 -12.49 -6.05
CA VAL A 76 -2.29 -12.04 -4.71
C VAL A 76 -2.17 -10.52 -4.64
N LEU A 77 -1.57 -9.87 -5.65
CA LEU A 77 -1.45 -8.41 -5.69
C LEU A 77 -2.83 -7.73 -5.75
N LEU A 78 -3.76 -8.28 -6.55
CA LEU A 78 -5.13 -7.79 -6.65
C LEU A 78 -5.92 -8.02 -5.35
N ASP A 79 -5.86 -9.23 -4.80
CA ASP A 79 -6.54 -9.58 -3.54
C ASP A 79 -6.05 -8.73 -2.37
N LEU A 80 -4.73 -8.55 -2.26
CA LEU A 80 -4.10 -7.68 -1.27
C LEU A 80 -4.69 -6.27 -1.32
N LYS A 81 -4.84 -5.69 -2.51
CA LYS A 81 -5.40 -4.34 -2.64
C LYS A 81 -6.89 -4.29 -2.32
N SER A 82 -7.66 -5.28 -2.78
CA SER A 82 -9.07 -5.42 -2.43
C SER A 82 -9.31 -5.47 -0.91
N ARG A 83 -8.49 -6.23 -0.18
CA ARG A 83 -8.57 -6.33 1.30
C ARG A 83 -8.39 -5.01 2.04
N ILE A 84 -7.69 -4.06 1.43
CA ILE A 84 -7.46 -2.71 1.99
C ILE A 84 -8.24 -1.63 1.25
N GLN A 85 -9.38 -1.99 0.63
CA GLN A 85 -10.29 -1.07 -0.05
C GLN A 85 -9.67 -0.36 -1.26
N GLY A 86 -8.64 -0.95 -1.87
CA GLY A 86 -8.16 -0.57 -3.19
C GLY A 86 -8.89 -1.37 -4.26
N ASP A 87 -9.14 -0.75 -5.41
CA ASP A 87 -9.76 -1.43 -6.56
C ASP A 87 -8.75 -1.45 -7.71
N PHE A 88 -8.01 -2.56 -7.81
CA PHE A 88 -6.96 -2.78 -8.82
C PHE A 88 -7.42 -3.84 -9.82
N PHE A 89 -6.98 -3.70 -11.07
CA PHE A 89 -7.31 -4.61 -12.16
C PHE A 89 -6.16 -4.71 -13.17
N VAL A 90 -6.12 -5.80 -13.94
CA VAL A 90 -5.14 -5.98 -15.01
C VAL A 90 -5.56 -5.20 -16.25
N ILE A 91 -4.68 -4.34 -16.75
CA ILE A 91 -4.84 -3.64 -18.04
C ILE A 91 -4.21 -4.46 -19.17
N GLU A 92 -3.00 -4.96 -18.94
CA GLU A 92 -2.20 -5.68 -19.93
C GLU A 92 -1.37 -6.75 -19.21
N GLN A 93 -1.20 -7.92 -19.83
CA GLN A 93 -0.29 -8.95 -19.37
C GLN A 93 0.35 -9.65 -20.58
N ASP A 94 1.67 -9.74 -20.55
CA ASP A 94 2.46 -10.53 -21.50
C ASP A 94 3.53 -11.35 -20.75
N GLU A 95 4.42 -11.99 -21.50
CA GLU A 95 5.49 -12.85 -20.95
C GLU A 95 6.54 -12.08 -20.13
N ASN A 96 6.64 -10.76 -20.32
CA ASN A 96 7.67 -9.90 -19.74
C ASN A 96 7.12 -8.90 -18.70
N LYS A 97 5.85 -8.51 -18.77
CA LYS A 97 5.26 -7.50 -17.87
C LYS A 97 3.77 -7.74 -17.58
N VAL A 98 3.34 -7.16 -16.47
CA VAL A 98 1.93 -6.93 -16.15
C VAL A 98 1.72 -5.45 -15.87
N VAL A 99 0.66 -4.88 -16.42
CA VAL A 99 0.23 -3.49 -16.17
C VAL A 99 -1.04 -3.56 -15.34
N LEU A 100 -1.00 -2.94 -14.17
CA LEU A 100 -2.13 -2.86 -13.25
C LEU A 100 -2.67 -1.43 -13.23
N GLY A 101 -3.98 -1.30 -13.40
CA GLY A 101 -4.72 -0.05 -13.17
C GLY A 101 -5.42 -0.09 -11.82
N ASN A 102 -5.85 1.08 -11.34
CA ASN A 102 -6.74 1.16 -10.19
C ASN A 102 -7.78 2.27 -10.34
N THR A 103 -9.00 2.04 -9.84
CA THR A 103 -10.04 3.10 -9.76
C THR A 103 -10.05 3.77 -8.39
N THR A 104 -9.58 3.06 -7.36
CA THR A 104 -9.62 3.50 -5.97
C THR A 104 -8.28 3.24 -5.29
N CYS A 105 -7.71 4.27 -4.65
CA CYS A 105 -6.54 4.15 -3.79
C CYS A 105 -6.99 3.91 -2.33
N PRO A 106 -6.41 2.94 -1.60
CA PRO A 106 -6.67 2.74 -0.16
C PRO A 106 -6.52 3.99 0.70
N PHE A 107 -5.60 4.87 0.30
CA PHE A 107 -5.32 6.12 1.00
C PHE A 107 -6.19 7.29 0.52
N THR A 108 -7.08 7.10 -0.46
CA THR A 108 -8.00 8.11 -0.98
C THR A 108 -7.29 9.45 -1.27
N ASP A 109 -7.82 10.56 -0.78
CA ASP A 109 -7.24 11.91 -0.83
C ASP A 109 -5.94 12.09 -0.03
N LYS A 110 -5.58 11.14 0.84
CA LYS A 110 -4.41 11.27 1.75
C LYS A 110 -3.05 11.13 1.04
N VAL A 111 -3.02 10.66 -0.20
CA VAL A 111 -1.79 10.61 -1.02
C VAL A 111 -1.51 11.92 -1.76
N VAL A 112 -2.48 12.84 -1.86
CA VAL A 112 -2.31 14.08 -2.61
C VAL A 112 -1.21 14.94 -1.99
N GLY A 113 -0.22 15.30 -2.82
CA GLY A 113 0.95 16.07 -2.40
C GLY A 113 1.94 15.30 -1.53
N ARG A 114 1.81 13.97 -1.42
CA ARG A 114 2.71 13.09 -0.65
C ARG A 114 3.13 11.87 -1.48
N PRO A 115 3.94 12.06 -2.54
CA PRO A 115 4.32 10.99 -3.48
C PRO A 115 5.09 9.85 -2.81
N SER A 116 5.80 10.13 -1.71
CA SER A 116 6.49 9.11 -0.90
C SER A 116 5.53 8.01 -0.40
N ILE A 117 4.26 8.30 -0.12
CA ILE A 117 3.28 7.30 0.33
C ILE A 117 2.98 6.27 -0.79
N CYS A 118 2.96 6.72 -2.05
CA CYS A 118 2.75 5.83 -3.18
C CYS A 118 3.90 4.81 -3.34
N MET A 119 5.11 5.15 -2.87
CA MET A 119 6.27 4.25 -2.88
C MET A 119 6.06 3.01 -2.02
N VAL A 120 5.20 3.04 -1.00
CA VAL A 120 4.88 1.83 -0.22
C VAL A 120 4.31 0.75 -1.13
N THR A 121 3.42 1.12 -2.07
CA THR A 121 2.78 0.15 -2.95
C THR A 121 3.77 -0.49 -3.92
N SER A 122 4.64 0.32 -4.54
CA SER A 122 5.65 -0.21 -5.46
C SER A 122 6.64 -1.14 -4.74
N ASN A 123 7.04 -0.81 -3.51
CA ASN A 123 7.92 -1.65 -2.71
C ASN A 123 7.23 -2.95 -2.27
N VAL A 124 5.99 -2.90 -1.79
CA VAL A 124 5.24 -4.11 -1.40
C VAL A 124 5.07 -5.06 -2.60
N PHE A 125 4.68 -4.52 -3.76
CA PHE A 125 4.54 -5.32 -4.98
C PHE A 125 5.89 -5.87 -5.43
N GLY A 126 6.93 -5.03 -5.42
CA GLY A 126 8.28 -5.41 -5.80
C GLY A 126 8.82 -6.57 -4.96
N VAL A 127 8.64 -6.53 -3.65
CA VAL A 127 9.06 -7.61 -2.75
C VAL A 127 8.30 -8.91 -3.03
N ILE A 128 6.97 -8.86 -3.12
CA ILE A 128 6.19 -10.08 -3.40
C ILE A 128 6.60 -10.69 -4.74
N ILE A 129 6.80 -9.88 -5.77
CA ILE A 129 7.25 -10.38 -7.08
C ILE A 129 8.66 -10.96 -6.99
N ALA A 130 9.61 -10.24 -6.38
CA ALA A 130 11.02 -10.65 -6.32
C ALA A 130 11.22 -11.93 -5.49
N GLU A 131 10.54 -12.07 -4.36
CA GLU A 131 10.63 -13.26 -3.49
C GLU A 131 10.13 -14.53 -4.19
N ASN A 132 9.19 -14.41 -5.14
CA ASN A 132 8.58 -15.57 -5.78
C ASN A 132 9.12 -15.84 -7.19
N LEU A 133 9.51 -14.79 -7.93
CA LEU A 133 9.95 -14.87 -9.33
C LEU A 133 11.43 -14.50 -9.53
N GLY A 134 12.15 -14.18 -8.46
CA GLY A 134 13.59 -13.92 -8.44
C GLY A 134 14.00 -12.47 -8.76
N TYR A 135 13.15 -11.69 -9.41
CA TYR A 135 13.42 -10.29 -9.72
C TYR A 135 12.11 -9.51 -9.93
N ALA A 136 12.11 -8.24 -9.55
CA ALA A 136 11.02 -7.32 -9.84
C ALA A 136 11.56 -5.95 -10.26
N LYS A 137 10.95 -5.37 -11.29
CA LYS A 137 11.08 -3.95 -11.63
C LYS A 137 9.67 -3.35 -11.66
N VAL A 138 9.36 -2.54 -10.65
CA VAL A 138 8.07 -1.86 -10.55
C VAL A 138 8.26 -0.41 -10.99
N VAL A 139 7.44 0.03 -11.94
CA VAL A 139 7.39 1.41 -12.41
C VAL A 139 6.00 1.95 -12.08
N LEU A 140 5.94 3.06 -11.37
CA LEU A 140 4.70 3.79 -11.16
C LEU A 140 4.54 4.80 -12.30
N GLN A 141 3.36 4.82 -12.91
CA GLN A 141 2.94 5.82 -13.88
C GLN A 141 1.79 6.61 -13.27
N GLU A 142 1.79 7.93 -13.46
CA GLU A 142 0.70 8.83 -13.05
C GLU A 142 -0.48 8.77 -14.02
#